data_AF-A0A3B8SS76-F1
#
_entry.id   AF-A0A3B8SS76-F1
#
_cell.length_a   1.000
_cell.length_b   1.000
_cell.length_c   1.000
_cell.angle_alpha   90.00
_cell.angle_beta   90.00
_cell.angle_gamma   90.00
#
_symmetry.space_group_name_H-M   'P 1'
#
loop_
_entity.id
_entity.type
_entity.pdbx_description
1 polymer ?
#
loop_
_entity_poly.entity_id
_entity_poly.type
_entity_poly.pdbx_seq_one_letter_code
_entity_poly.pdbx_strand_id
1 'polypeptide(L)'
;MFKENKFTTILFILLFTILIGVLAYTPFYLKEYKETLNKQHQDEKVKEQEEKEKNSIIENTPKVEEDTSKKEDKIEEKAEEKEPINLSLNIEVNGKTYIAKLEDNDTTRALIKKLPLELTMNELNGNEKYYRFDTSLPSNPININKINKGDIMLYEDNTLVIFYDSFDTIYKYTKIGTIEENGMLKTNLGKKEIKVKFSQSKK
;
A
#
# COMPACT_ATOMS: atom_id res chain seq x y z
N MET A 1 -27.59 37.08 45.03
CA MET A 1 -26.33 36.47 45.54
C MET A 1 -26.15 35.14 44.82
N PHE A 2 -25.46 35.13 43.68
CA PHE A 2 -25.25 33.92 42.88
C PHE A 2 -24.17 33.06 43.55
N LYS A 3 -24.50 31.80 43.85
CA LYS A 3 -23.55 30.81 44.38
C LYS A 3 -22.67 30.36 43.21
N GLU A 4 -21.42 30.77 43.18
CA GLU A 4 -20.46 30.27 42.19
C GLU A 4 -20.30 28.76 42.33
N ASN A 5 -20.52 28.06 41.22
CA ASN A 5 -20.47 26.60 41.17
C ASN A 5 -19.00 26.19 40.98
N LYS A 6 -18.33 25.83 42.08
CA LYS A 6 -16.88 25.48 42.07
C LYS A 6 -16.53 24.39 41.04
N PHE A 7 -17.50 23.58 40.63
CA PHE A 7 -17.36 22.54 39.61
C PHE A 7 -17.16 23.10 38.19
N THR A 8 -17.86 24.18 37.81
CA THR A 8 -17.71 24.77 36.48
C THR A 8 -16.35 25.43 36.33
N THR A 9 -15.84 26.09 37.38
CA THR A 9 -14.51 26.72 37.35
C THR A 9 -13.38 25.70 37.18
N ILE A 10 -13.46 24.54 37.85
CA ILE A 10 -12.47 23.47 37.70
C ILE A 10 -12.50 22.86 36.29
N LEU A 11 -13.69 22.66 35.71
CA LEU A 11 -13.84 22.12 34.36
C LEU A 11 -13.28 23.09 33.29
N PHE A 12 -13.48 24.41 33.46
CA PHE A 12 -12.88 25.42 32.59
C PHE A 12 -11.35 25.45 32.69
N ILE A 13 -10.77 25.32 33.88
CA ILE A 13 -9.31 25.27 34.06
C ILE A 13 -8.70 24.02 33.39
N LEU A 14 -9.36 22.86 33.49
CA LEU A 14 -8.90 21.63 32.82
C LEU A 14 -8.99 21.71 31.29
N LEU A 15 -10.06 22.32 30.74
CA LEU A 15 -10.18 22.52 29.29
C LEU A 15 -9.15 23.54 28.77
N PHE A 16 -8.84 24.58 29.54
CA PHE A 16 -7.89 25.61 29.12
C PHE A 16 -6.42 25.12 29.13
N THR A 17 -6.05 24.23 30.05
CA THR A 17 -4.71 23.63 30.08
C THR A 17 -4.46 22.67 28.92
N ILE A 18 -5.47 21.92 28.48
CA ILE A 18 -5.39 21.08 27.28
C ILE A 18 -5.24 21.94 26.01
N LEU A 19 -5.96 23.07 25.93
CA LEU A 19 -5.89 23.97 24.77
C LEU A 19 -4.55 24.71 24.65
N ILE A 20 -3.95 25.15 25.77
CA ILE A 20 -2.61 25.76 25.78
C ILE A 20 -1.54 24.71 25.40
N GLY A 21 -1.69 23.47 25.85
CA GLY A 21 -0.79 22.37 25.49
C GLY A 21 -0.73 22.12 23.98
N VAL A 22 -1.87 22.14 23.30
CA VAL A 22 -1.95 21.98 21.83
C VAL A 22 -1.31 23.17 21.11
N LEU A 23 -1.60 24.41 21.55
CA LEU A 23 -1.05 25.62 20.91
C LEU A 23 0.48 25.74 21.08
N ALA A 24 1.02 25.40 22.24
CA ALA A 24 2.46 25.46 22.51
C ALA A 24 3.27 24.31 21.85
N TYR A 25 2.63 23.18 21.53
CA TYR A 25 3.25 22.08 20.79
C TYR A 25 3.27 22.28 19.27
N THR A 26 2.37 23.11 18.72
CA THR A 26 2.36 23.39 17.28
C THR A 26 3.70 23.90 16.73
N PRO A 27 4.43 24.86 17.34
CA PRO A 27 5.70 25.32 16.80
C PRO A 27 6.82 24.27 16.89
N PHE A 28 6.80 23.39 17.89
CA PHE A 28 7.77 22.30 18.03
C PHE A 28 7.57 21.23 16.95
N TYR A 29 6.34 20.75 16.80
CA TYR A 29 5.98 19.81 15.73
C TYR A 29 6.25 20.38 14.34
N LEU A 30 5.95 21.67 14.11
CA LEU A 30 6.20 22.30 12.81
C LEU A 30 7.69 22.44 12.52
N LYS A 31 8.53 22.62 13.55
CA LYS A 31 9.98 22.70 13.39
C LYS A 31 10.56 21.35 12.98
N GLU A 32 10.20 20.28 13.68
CA GLU A 32 10.64 18.92 13.36
C GLU A 32 10.16 18.50 11.96
N TYR A 33 8.92 18.81 11.60
CA TYR A 33 8.37 18.55 10.27
C TYR A 33 9.07 19.35 9.16
N LYS A 34 9.49 20.60 9.40
CA LYS A 34 10.26 21.38 8.42
C LYS A 34 11.69 20.88 8.28
N GLU A 35 12.31 20.41 9.35
CA GLU A 35 13.66 19.85 9.32
C GLU A 35 13.72 18.55 8.51
N THR A 36 12.69 17.68 8.59
CA THR A 36 12.61 16.47 7.77
C THR A 36 12.39 16.78 6.30
N LEU A 37 11.50 17.73 5.96
CA LEU A 37 11.29 18.18 4.58
C LEU A 37 12.59 18.74 3.96
N ASN A 38 13.34 19.53 4.73
CA ASN A 38 14.55 20.17 4.23
C ASN A 38 15.69 19.16 4.02
N LYS A 39 15.79 18.12 4.85
CA LYS A 39 16.71 16.99 4.61
C LYS A 39 16.38 16.23 3.33
N GLN A 40 15.09 15.95 3.08
CA GLN A 40 14.66 15.26 1.86
C GLN A 40 14.99 16.06 0.58
N HIS A 41 14.76 17.37 0.57
CA HIS A 41 15.11 18.22 -0.58
C HIS A 41 16.62 18.34 -0.82
N GLN A 42 17.44 18.14 0.21
CA GLN A 42 18.89 18.19 0.09
C GLN A 42 19.44 16.85 -0.43
N ASP A 43 18.87 15.72 0.00
CA ASP A 43 19.22 14.38 -0.50
C ASP A 43 18.78 14.15 -1.95
N GLU A 44 17.66 14.76 -2.38
CA GLU A 44 17.17 14.71 -3.76
C GLU A 44 18.07 15.50 -4.74
N LYS A 45 18.59 16.66 -4.32
CA LYS A 45 19.54 17.45 -5.12
C LYS A 45 20.91 16.78 -5.26
N VAL A 46 21.36 16.04 -4.26
CA VAL A 46 22.63 15.29 -4.31
C VAL A 46 22.50 14.10 -5.27
N LYS A 47 21.36 13.39 -5.27
CA LYS A 47 21.10 12.30 -6.22
C LYS A 47 20.98 12.77 -7.67
N GLU A 48 20.38 13.94 -7.90
CA GLU A 48 20.27 14.51 -9.25
C GLU A 48 21.62 15.01 -9.81
N GLN A 49 22.59 15.35 -8.95
CA GLN A 49 23.96 15.69 -9.37
C GLN A 49 24.81 14.44 -9.65
N GLU A 50 24.68 13.38 -8.86
CA GLU A 50 25.40 12.10 -9.09
C GLU A 50 24.97 11.39 -10.38
N GLU A 51 23.72 11.57 -10.83
CA GLU A 51 23.23 11.02 -12.11
C GLU A 51 23.72 11.83 -13.33
N LYS A 52 24.00 13.13 -13.17
CA LYS A 52 24.53 14.00 -14.23
C LYS A 52 26.04 13.78 -14.46
N GLU A 53 26.80 13.38 -13.44
CA GLU A 53 28.24 13.14 -13.57
C GLU A 53 28.56 11.77 -14.23
N LYS A 54 27.70 10.75 -14.03
CA LYS A 54 27.86 9.42 -14.65
C LYS A 54 27.59 9.38 -16.14
N ASN A 55 26.86 10.35 -16.70
CA ASN A 55 26.50 10.39 -18.12
C ASN A 55 27.47 11.21 -19.01
N SER A 56 28.65 11.59 -18.51
CA SER A 56 29.60 12.45 -19.26
C SER A 56 30.84 11.74 -19.84
N ILE A 57 30.98 10.42 -19.74
CA ILE A 57 32.17 9.71 -20.25
C ILE A 57 31.79 8.51 -21.14
N ILE A 58 31.25 8.76 -22.34
CA ILE A 58 31.43 7.84 -23.49
C ILE A 58 31.43 8.67 -24.80
N GLU A 59 32.60 9.15 -25.21
CA GLU A 59 32.90 9.43 -26.62
C GLU A 59 34.41 9.17 -26.83
N ASN A 60 34.73 8.13 -27.62
CA ASN A 60 35.81 8.10 -28.63
C ASN A 60 36.06 6.66 -29.16
N THR A 61 35.53 6.39 -30.38
CA THR A 61 36.09 5.65 -31.55
C THR A 61 36.80 4.27 -31.41
N PRO A 62 36.97 3.45 -32.49
CA PRO A 62 36.41 3.46 -33.85
C PRO A 62 35.82 2.11 -34.34
N LYS A 63 35.12 2.21 -35.48
CA LYS A 63 34.54 1.16 -36.35
C LYS A 63 35.62 0.24 -36.96
N VAL A 64 35.47 -1.08 -36.80
CA VAL A 64 36.09 -2.11 -37.66
C VAL A 64 35.05 -3.18 -37.96
N GLU A 65 34.83 -3.42 -39.25
CA GLU A 65 34.06 -4.52 -39.82
C GLU A 65 34.92 -5.80 -39.80
N GLU A 66 34.40 -6.94 -39.33
CA GLU A 66 34.68 -8.22 -40.00
C GLU A 66 33.63 -9.30 -39.70
N ASP A 67 33.43 -10.03 -40.79
CA ASP A 67 32.71 -11.24 -41.14
C ASP A 67 32.63 -12.42 -40.14
N THR A 68 31.51 -13.13 -40.26
CA THR A 68 31.24 -14.57 -40.05
C THR A 68 31.53 -15.34 -38.75
N SER A 69 30.41 -15.92 -38.26
CA SER A 69 30.25 -17.30 -37.75
C SER A 69 30.77 -17.62 -36.34
N LYS A 70 29.87 -17.87 -35.38
CA LYS A 70 29.34 -19.21 -35.01
C LYS A 70 28.44 -19.17 -33.75
N LYS A 71 27.29 -19.85 -33.84
CA LYS A 71 26.48 -20.48 -32.77
C LYS A 71 26.19 -19.68 -31.48
N GLU A 72 24.96 -19.17 -31.41
CA GLU A 72 24.28 -18.91 -30.14
C GLU A 72 23.20 -19.98 -29.92
N ASP A 73 23.32 -20.72 -28.82
CA ASP A 73 22.24 -21.53 -28.27
C ASP A 73 21.12 -20.59 -27.81
N LYS A 74 20.04 -20.55 -28.59
CA LYS A 74 18.76 -20.00 -28.17
C LYS A 74 18.21 -20.87 -27.05
N ILE A 75 18.29 -20.40 -25.80
CA ILE A 75 17.32 -20.79 -24.79
C ILE A 75 16.09 -19.92 -25.06
N GLU A 76 15.14 -20.48 -25.80
CA GLU A 76 13.78 -19.95 -25.89
C GLU A 76 13.14 -20.06 -24.51
N GLU A 77 13.07 -18.94 -23.79
CA GLU A 77 12.13 -18.78 -22.68
C GLU A 77 10.74 -18.80 -23.30
N LYS A 78 10.17 -20.02 -23.35
CA LYS A 78 8.80 -20.28 -23.77
C LYS A 78 7.89 -19.49 -22.84
N ALA A 79 7.36 -18.37 -23.33
CA ALA A 79 6.24 -17.68 -22.72
C ALA A 79 5.09 -18.70 -22.62
N GLU A 80 4.88 -19.25 -21.42
CA GLU A 80 3.64 -19.94 -21.10
C GLU A 80 2.53 -18.91 -21.24
N GLU A 81 1.68 -19.10 -22.24
CA GLU A 81 0.41 -18.43 -22.38
C GLU A 81 -0.41 -18.76 -21.13
N LYS A 82 -0.35 -17.87 -20.12
CA LYS A 82 -1.04 -18.08 -18.85
C LYS A 82 -2.53 -17.92 -19.13
N GLU A 83 -3.27 -19.02 -18.96
CA GLU A 83 -4.73 -19.04 -19.04
C GLU A 83 -5.33 -17.84 -18.28
N PRO A 84 -6.27 -17.10 -18.88
CA PRO A 84 -6.85 -15.92 -18.26
C PRO A 84 -7.54 -16.28 -16.94
N ILE A 85 -7.32 -15.45 -15.91
CA ILE A 85 -7.89 -15.71 -14.59
C ILE A 85 -9.37 -15.34 -14.58
N ASN A 86 -10.25 -16.25 -14.98
CA ASN A 86 -11.70 -16.06 -14.87
C ASN A 86 -12.22 -16.51 -13.50
N LEU A 87 -11.61 -16.00 -12.42
CA LEU A 87 -11.97 -16.31 -11.04
C LEU A 87 -12.36 -15.05 -10.28
N SER A 88 -13.55 -15.08 -9.69
CA SER A 88 -13.97 -14.14 -8.65
C SER A 88 -13.54 -14.66 -7.27
N LEU A 89 -13.21 -13.74 -6.36
CA LEU A 89 -12.79 -14.04 -4.99
C LEU A 89 -13.90 -13.68 -4.01
N ASN A 90 -14.31 -14.65 -3.19
CA ASN A 90 -15.18 -14.41 -2.05
C ASN A 90 -14.31 -14.02 -0.84
N ILE A 91 -14.68 -12.92 -0.20
CA ILE A 91 -14.08 -12.41 1.03
C ILE A 91 -15.16 -12.39 2.11
N GLU A 92 -15.03 -13.27 3.10
CA GLU A 92 -15.96 -13.39 4.20
C GLU A 92 -15.40 -12.72 5.46
N VAL A 93 -16.18 -11.81 6.03
CA VAL A 93 -15.87 -11.05 7.23
C VAL A 93 -17.12 -10.93 8.08
N ASN A 94 -17.08 -11.36 9.35
CA ASN A 94 -18.22 -11.30 10.27
C ASN A 94 -19.53 -11.89 9.69
N GLY A 95 -19.43 -13.01 8.96
CA GLY A 95 -20.58 -13.67 8.33
C GLY A 95 -21.17 -12.90 7.13
N LYS A 96 -20.50 -11.84 6.65
CA LYS A 96 -20.82 -11.13 5.42
C LYS A 96 -19.83 -11.52 4.34
N THR A 97 -20.34 -11.91 3.17
CA THR A 97 -19.52 -12.24 2.00
C THR A 97 -19.53 -11.08 1.03
N TYR A 98 -18.33 -10.72 0.58
CA TYR A 98 -18.08 -9.78 -0.50
C TYR A 98 -17.47 -10.51 -1.68
N ILE A 99 -17.75 -10.01 -2.89
CA ILE A 99 -17.12 -10.48 -4.11
C ILE A 99 -16.06 -9.46 -4.51
N ALA A 100 -14.86 -9.92 -4.85
CA ALA A 100 -13.82 -9.07 -5.43
C ALA A 100 -13.56 -9.46 -6.89
N LYS A 101 -13.42 -8.42 -7.72
CA LYS A 101 -12.88 -8.52 -9.08
C LYS A 101 -11.36 -8.50 -8.98
N LEU A 102 -10.71 -9.47 -9.60
CA LEU A 102 -9.26 -9.63 -9.53
C LEU A 102 -8.58 -9.14 -10.81
N GLU A 103 -7.38 -8.60 -10.65
CA GLU A 103 -6.48 -8.27 -11.76
C GLU A 103 -5.81 -9.54 -12.29
N ASP A 104 -5.61 -9.62 -13.60
CA ASP A 104 -4.91 -10.73 -14.24
C ASP A 104 -3.38 -10.54 -14.15
N ASN A 105 -2.79 -10.89 -13.00
CA ASN A 105 -1.35 -10.80 -12.79
C ASN A 105 -0.78 -11.92 -11.89
N ASP A 106 0.55 -12.00 -11.81
CA ASP A 106 1.24 -13.09 -11.13
C ASP A 106 1.05 -13.09 -9.61
N THR A 107 0.89 -11.90 -9.01
CA THR A 107 0.53 -11.74 -7.60
C THR A 107 -0.82 -12.40 -7.31
N THR A 108 -1.83 -12.08 -8.13
CA THR A 108 -3.17 -12.65 -8.02
C THR A 108 -3.13 -14.17 -8.18
N ARG A 109 -2.44 -14.70 -9.20
CA ARG A 109 -2.30 -16.15 -9.39
C ARG A 109 -1.67 -16.84 -8.19
N ALA A 110 -0.62 -16.24 -7.61
CA ALA A 110 0.06 -16.78 -6.44
C ALA A 110 -0.85 -16.76 -5.20
N LEU A 111 -1.64 -15.70 -5.01
CA LEU A 111 -2.62 -15.62 -3.93
C LEU A 111 -3.73 -16.67 -4.10
N ILE A 112 -4.27 -16.85 -5.31
CA ILE A 112 -5.32 -17.83 -5.59
C ILE A 112 -4.87 -19.26 -5.26
N LYS A 113 -3.61 -19.60 -5.53
CA LYS A 113 -3.03 -20.92 -5.20
C LYS A 113 -3.00 -21.21 -3.69
N LYS A 114 -3.13 -20.18 -2.84
CA LYS A 114 -3.21 -20.33 -1.38
C LYS A 114 -4.64 -20.53 -0.86
N LEU A 115 -5.67 -20.49 -1.72
CA LEU A 115 -7.07 -20.59 -1.31
C LEU A 115 -7.50 -22.05 -1.05
N PRO A 116 -8.44 -22.29 -0.10
CA PRO A 116 -9.03 -21.31 0.81
C PRO A 116 -8.02 -20.84 1.87
N LEU A 117 -8.10 -19.56 2.23
CA LEU A 117 -7.15 -18.91 3.14
C LEU A 117 -7.93 -18.16 4.23
N GLU A 118 -7.62 -18.41 5.51
CA GLU A 118 -8.16 -17.63 6.63
C GLU A 118 -7.01 -16.86 7.28
N LEU A 119 -7.14 -15.54 7.38
CA LEU A 119 -6.13 -14.65 7.93
C LEU A 119 -6.71 -13.83 9.09
N THR A 120 -5.93 -13.71 10.15
CA THR A 120 -6.17 -12.71 11.19
C THR A 120 -5.50 -11.41 10.74
N MET A 121 -6.28 -10.45 10.24
CA MET A 121 -5.77 -9.20 9.69
C MET A 121 -5.77 -8.08 10.74
N ASN A 122 -4.63 -7.41 10.87
CA ASN A 122 -4.42 -6.29 11.77
C ASN A 122 -5.02 -5.00 11.21
N GLU A 123 -5.30 -4.06 12.10
CA GLU A 123 -5.73 -2.71 11.73
C GLU A 123 -4.53 -1.77 11.66
N LEU A 124 -4.56 -0.86 10.68
CA LEU A 124 -3.63 0.25 10.61
C LEU A 124 -4.38 1.53 10.19
N ASN A 125 -3.98 2.67 10.78
CA ASN A 125 -4.35 4.03 10.38
C ASN A 125 -5.84 4.40 10.26
N GLY A 126 -6.79 3.54 10.67
CA GLY A 126 -8.21 3.83 10.53
C GLY A 126 -8.78 3.62 9.13
N ASN A 127 -8.00 3.09 8.17
CA ASN A 127 -8.36 2.97 6.75
C ASN A 127 -8.03 1.61 6.11
N GLU A 128 -7.26 0.75 6.77
CA GLU A 128 -6.76 -0.49 6.15
C GLU A 128 -6.73 -1.69 7.11
N LYS A 129 -6.85 -2.89 6.51
CA LYS A 129 -6.56 -4.17 7.13
C LYS A 129 -5.36 -4.78 6.44
N TYR A 130 -4.42 -5.33 7.21
CA TYR A 130 -3.24 -5.96 6.61
C TYR A 130 -2.87 -7.31 7.25
N TYR A 131 -2.19 -8.13 6.46
CA TYR A 131 -1.53 -9.35 6.91
C TYR A 131 -0.17 -9.47 6.22
N ARG A 132 0.89 -9.75 7.00
CA ARG A 132 2.24 -9.99 6.47
C ARG A 132 2.48 -11.49 6.35
N PHE A 133 2.73 -11.97 5.14
CA PHE A 133 3.14 -13.35 4.90
C PHE A 133 4.60 -13.56 5.30
N ASP A 134 4.92 -14.77 5.75
CA ASP A 134 6.31 -15.18 6.03
C ASP A 134 7.14 -15.36 4.75
N THR A 135 6.48 -15.49 3.61
CA THR A 135 7.09 -15.69 2.29
C THR A 135 6.63 -14.61 1.32
N SER A 136 7.54 -14.12 0.49
CA SER A 136 7.22 -13.22 -0.61
C SER A 136 6.28 -13.86 -1.65
N LEU A 137 5.47 -13.00 -2.26
CA LEU A 137 4.71 -13.24 -3.47
C LEU A 137 5.40 -12.52 -4.64
N PRO A 138 5.16 -12.92 -5.89
CA PRO A 138 5.48 -12.07 -7.04
C PRO A 138 4.86 -10.69 -6.83
N SER A 139 5.61 -9.64 -7.16
CA SER A 139 5.15 -8.26 -7.05
C SER A 139 5.68 -7.41 -8.21
N ASN A 140 4.89 -6.42 -8.61
CA ASN A 140 5.26 -5.40 -9.60
C ASN A 140 4.71 -4.05 -9.12
N PRO A 141 5.32 -3.46 -8.07
CA PRO A 141 4.74 -2.32 -7.39
C PRO A 141 4.85 -1.04 -8.23
N ILE A 142 3.72 -0.39 -8.47
CA ILE A 142 3.61 0.88 -9.19
C ILE A 142 3.06 1.99 -8.30
N ASN A 143 3.35 3.24 -8.63
CA ASN A 143 2.71 4.36 -7.96
C ASN A 143 1.27 4.49 -8.48
N ILE A 144 0.30 4.34 -7.57
CA ILE A 144 -1.13 4.41 -7.86
C ILE A 144 -1.73 5.80 -7.61
N ASN A 145 -1.00 6.69 -6.94
CA ASN A 145 -1.37 8.04 -6.49
C ASN A 145 -2.60 8.13 -5.55
N LYS A 146 -3.55 7.20 -5.63
CA LYS A 146 -4.78 7.18 -4.87
C LYS A 146 -5.24 5.76 -4.60
N ILE A 147 -5.58 5.50 -3.34
CA ILE A 147 -6.30 4.31 -2.90
C ILE A 147 -7.80 4.59 -2.95
N ASN A 148 -8.55 3.62 -3.46
CA ASN A 148 -10.00 3.63 -3.39
C ASN A 148 -10.48 2.63 -2.35
N LYS A 149 -11.57 2.98 -1.67
CA LYS A 149 -12.31 2.06 -0.82
C LYS A 149 -12.63 0.77 -1.58
N GLY A 150 -12.26 -0.37 -0.98
CA GLY A 150 -12.41 -1.70 -1.56
C GLY A 150 -11.17 -2.20 -2.29
N ASP A 151 -10.13 -1.39 -2.49
CA ASP A 151 -8.90 -1.86 -3.12
C ASP A 151 -8.20 -2.95 -2.30
N ILE A 152 -7.75 -3.99 -2.99
CA ILE A 152 -6.93 -5.08 -2.47
C ILE A 152 -5.55 -4.96 -3.11
N MET A 153 -4.54 -4.82 -2.27
CA MET A 153 -3.19 -4.46 -2.69
C MET A 153 -2.16 -5.38 -2.03
N LEU A 154 -1.02 -5.56 -2.69
CA LEU A 154 0.21 -6.05 -2.07
C LEU A 154 1.16 -4.88 -1.85
N TYR A 155 1.54 -4.64 -0.61
CA TYR A 155 2.63 -3.75 -0.24
C TYR A 155 3.94 -4.53 -0.15
N GLU A 156 5.01 -3.95 -0.67
CA GLU A 156 6.28 -4.63 -0.93
C GLU A 156 6.02 -5.93 -1.74
N ASP A 157 6.36 -7.08 -1.18
CA ASP A 157 6.17 -8.39 -1.78
C ASP A 157 5.41 -9.37 -0.87
N ASN A 158 5.05 -8.98 0.36
CA ASN A 158 4.54 -9.92 1.36
C ASN A 158 3.38 -9.39 2.21
N THR A 159 2.97 -8.13 2.05
CA THR A 159 1.93 -7.55 2.92
C THR A 159 0.64 -7.37 2.14
N LEU A 160 -0.33 -8.26 2.37
CA LEU A 160 -1.67 -8.17 1.79
C LEU A 160 -2.47 -7.10 2.53
N VAL A 161 -3.08 -6.18 1.78
CA VAL A 161 -3.86 -5.07 2.33
C VAL A 161 -5.25 -5.00 1.72
N ILE A 162 -6.27 -4.80 2.55
CA ILE A 162 -7.63 -4.42 2.15
C ILE A 162 -7.90 -3.01 2.66
N PHE A 163 -8.13 -2.08 1.75
CA PHE A 163 -8.49 -0.71 2.08
C PHE A 163 -10.00 -0.55 2.18
N TYR A 164 -10.48 0.07 3.26
CA TYR A 164 -11.90 0.34 3.47
C TYR A 164 -12.22 1.84 3.55
N ASP A 165 -11.26 2.69 3.17
CA ASP A 165 -11.43 4.11 2.93
C ASP A 165 -10.60 4.57 1.72
N SER A 166 -10.89 5.76 1.19
CA SER A 166 -10.18 6.34 0.05
C SER A 166 -9.26 7.48 0.48
N PHE A 167 -8.04 7.53 -0.05
CA PHE A 167 -7.06 8.58 0.27
C PHE A 167 -5.95 8.64 -0.80
N ASP A 168 -5.26 9.79 -0.88
CA ASP A 168 -4.11 9.95 -1.77
C ASP A 168 -2.84 9.34 -1.14
N THR A 169 -1.96 8.78 -1.96
CA THR A 169 -0.76 8.10 -1.48
C THR A 169 0.41 8.26 -2.44
N ILE A 170 1.62 8.28 -1.90
CA ILE A 170 2.87 8.24 -2.67
C ILE A 170 3.49 6.84 -2.70
N TYR A 171 2.91 5.88 -1.98
CA TYR A 171 3.44 4.54 -1.88
C TYR A 171 3.14 3.73 -3.14
N LYS A 172 4.03 2.76 -3.40
CA LYS A 172 3.88 1.83 -4.50
C LYS A 172 3.22 0.54 -4.04
N TYR A 173 2.33 0.02 -4.86
CA TYR A 173 1.60 -1.22 -4.58
C TYR A 173 1.50 -2.06 -5.85
N THR A 174 1.39 -3.38 -5.66
CA THR A 174 0.89 -4.26 -6.73
C THR A 174 -0.60 -4.46 -6.53
N LYS A 175 -1.43 -4.05 -7.49
CA LYS A 175 -2.89 -4.21 -7.39
C LYS A 175 -3.28 -5.67 -7.57
N ILE A 176 -4.07 -6.20 -6.64
CA ILE A 176 -4.62 -7.56 -6.69
C ILE A 176 -6.05 -7.53 -7.20
N GLY A 177 -6.83 -6.55 -6.79
CA GLY A 177 -8.22 -6.43 -7.20
C GLY A 177 -8.98 -5.36 -6.44
N THR A 178 -10.29 -5.39 -6.57
CA THR A 178 -11.20 -4.47 -5.89
C THR A 178 -12.45 -5.21 -5.45
N ILE A 179 -12.85 -4.98 -4.21
CA ILE A 179 -14.10 -5.47 -3.63
C ILE A 179 -15.28 -4.72 -4.24
N GLU A 180 -16.28 -5.45 -4.73
CA GLU A 180 -17.60 -4.92 -5.04
C GLU A 180 -18.33 -4.58 -3.73
N GLU A 181 -18.16 -3.32 -3.32
CA GLU A 181 -18.67 -2.77 -2.06
C GLU A 181 -20.08 -2.16 -2.23
N ASN A 182 -20.94 -2.32 -1.22
CA ASN A 182 -22.34 -1.85 -1.21
C ASN A 182 -22.63 -0.81 -0.11
N GLY A 183 -21.59 -0.19 0.44
CA GLY A 183 -21.64 0.84 1.50
C GLY A 183 -21.23 0.33 2.89
N MET A 184 -21.16 -0.98 3.11
CA MET A 184 -21.02 -1.57 4.44
C MET A 184 -19.61 -2.07 4.78
N LEU A 185 -18.65 -2.03 3.85
CA LEU A 185 -17.31 -2.58 4.05
C LEU A 185 -16.61 -2.02 5.31
N LYS A 186 -16.54 -0.69 5.43
CA LYS A 186 -15.89 -0.02 6.58
C LYS A 186 -16.51 -0.43 7.92
N THR A 187 -17.83 -0.55 7.97
CA THR A 187 -18.56 -0.96 9.17
C THR A 187 -18.24 -2.41 9.55
N ASN A 188 -18.20 -3.32 8.56
CA ASN A 188 -17.99 -4.73 8.81
C ASN A 188 -16.53 -5.09 9.12
N LEU A 189 -15.57 -4.38 8.53
CA LEU A 189 -14.15 -4.55 8.84
C LEU A 189 -13.78 -3.93 10.21
N GLY A 190 -14.43 -2.83 10.58
CA GLY A 190 -14.23 -2.17 11.87
C GLY A 190 -12.80 -1.66 12.11
N LYS A 191 -12.49 -1.25 13.34
CA LYS A 191 -11.17 -0.67 13.73
C LYS A 191 -10.32 -1.60 14.60
N LYS A 192 -10.63 -2.89 14.64
CA LYS A 192 -9.88 -3.89 15.42
C LYS A 192 -9.33 -4.96 14.50
N GLU A 193 -8.44 -5.78 15.03
CA GLU A 193 -8.06 -7.04 14.39
C GLU A 193 -9.32 -7.86 14.05
N ILE A 194 -9.29 -8.52 12.89
CA ILE A 194 -10.43 -9.29 12.40
C ILE A 194 -9.99 -10.51 11.61
N LYS A 195 -10.78 -11.59 11.70
CA LYS A 195 -10.60 -12.75 10.83
C LYS A 195 -11.27 -12.51 9.48
N VAL A 196 -10.52 -12.76 8.42
CA VAL A 196 -10.98 -12.66 7.04
C VAL A 196 -10.71 -13.98 6.34
N LYS A 197 -11.75 -14.53 5.70
CA LYS A 197 -11.65 -15.77 4.94
C LYS A 197 -11.78 -15.49 3.45
N PHE A 198 -10.83 -15.98 2.69
CA PHE A 198 -10.75 -15.87 1.24
C PHE A 198 -11.04 -17.25 0.63
N SER A 199 -11.89 -17.28 -0.38
CA SER A 199 -12.22 -18.51 -1.11
C SER A 199 -12.59 -18.21 -2.56
N GLN A 200 -12.43 -19.19 -3.44
CA GLN A 200 -12.91 -19.06 -4.82
C GLN A 200 -14.44 -18.94 -4.83
N SER A 201 -14.97 -18.01 -5.63
CA SER A 201 -16.41 -17.97 -5.88
C SER A 201 -16.83 -19.22 -6.65
N LYS A 202 -17.94 -19.87 -6.22
CA LYS A 202 -18.54 -20.97 -6.97
C LYS A 202 -19.22 -20.38 -8.22
N LYS A 203 -18.92 -20.96 -9.39
CA LYS A 203 -19.71 -20.73 -10.61
C LYS A 203 -21.13 -21.26 -10.44
#